data_AF-A0A544VQB6-F1
#
_entry.id   AF-A0A544VQB6-F1
#
_cell.length_a   1.000
_cell.length_b   1.000
_cell.length_c   1.000
_cell.angle_alpha   90.00
_cell.angle_beta   90.00
_cell.angle_gamma   90.00
#
_symmetry.space_group_name_H-M   'P 1'
#
loop_
_entity.id
_entity.type
_entity.pdbx_description
1 polymer ?
#
loop_
_entity_poly.entity_id
_entity_poly.type
_entity_poly.pdbx_seq_one_letter_code
_entity_poly.pdbx_strand_id
1 'polypeptide(L)'
;AAGIELDEITTTWDKWVTPHEIKTAKGVIAPGNVAAVRFTINGIFNGEIRIQLEHVNRIGEGSAPDWPSGNDNDVYRVDIEGTPSIFQETAFRFTDGSGRDAAAAGCLATGLRALNAVPAVNDLPPGWVTPLDLPLIAGAGTIR
;
A
#
# COMPACT_ATOMS: atom_id res chain seq x y z
N ALA A 1 -6.28 14.08 10.90
CA ALA A 1 -4.98 14.66 10.47
C ALA A 1 -5.17 15.92 9.64
N ALA A 2 -5.87 15.87 8.49
CA ALA A 2 -6.03 17.03 7.59
C ALA A 2 -7.07 18.08 8.04
N GLY A 3 -7.74 17.90 9.17
CA GLY A 3 -8.71 18.88 9.70
C GLY A 3 -10.02 19.00 8.92
N ILE A 4 -10.36 18.00 8.10
CA ILE A 4 -11.61 17.94 7.34
C ILE A 4 -12.46 16.76 7.79
N GLU A 5 -13.77 16.92 7.70
CA GLU A 5 -14.76 15.84 7.77
C GLU A 5 -15.17 15.48 6.35
N LEU A 6 -15.20 14.20 6.01
CA LEU A 6 -15.59 13.73 4.69
C LEU A 6 -17.12 13.61 4.63
N ASP A 7 -17.72 14.06 3.53
CA ASP A 7 -19.17 13.97 3.31
C ASP A 7 -19.58 12.52 3.01
N GLU A 8 -18.75 11.81 2.26
CA GLU A 8 -19.01 10.44 1.82
C GLU A 8 -17.69 9.67 1.63
N ILE A 9 -17.76 8.34 1.75
CA ILE A 9 -16.70 7.43 1.34
C ILE A 9 -17.29 6.46 0.32
N THR A 10 -16.74 6.45 -0.90
CA THR A 10 -17.16 5.54 -1.98
C THR A 10 -16.05 4.58 -2.36
N THR A 11 -16.41 3.49 -3.04
CA THR A 11 -15.45 2.48 -3.52
C THR A 11 -15.70 2.16 -4.99
N THR A 12 -14.65 2.10 -5.79
CA THR A 12 -14.68 1.52 -7.15
C THR A 12 -13.85 0.26 -7.19
N TRP A 13 -14.17 -0.67 -8.09
CA TRP A 13 -13.31 -1.84 -8.34
C TRP A 13 -13.44 -2.32 -9.77
N ASP A 14 -12.37 -2.90 -10.27
CA ASP A 14 -12.27 -3.55 -11.58
C ASP A 14 -11.44 -4.84 -11.48
N LYS A 15 -11.68 -5.76 -12.40
CA LYS A 15 -11.02 -7.06 -12.46
C LYS A 15 -10.44 -7.25 -13.85
N TRP A 16 -9.21 -7.76 -13.88
CA TRP A 16 -8.58 -8.21 -15.10
C TRP A 16 -8.50 -9.74 -15.10
N VAL A 17 -8.92 -10.34 -16.21
CA VAL A 17 -8.87 -11.78 -16.40
C VAL A 17 -7.70 -12.15 -17.29
N THR A 18 -6.96 -13.19 -16.93
CA THR A 18 -5.79 -13.60 -17.70
C THR A 18 -6.20 -14.31 -18.99
N PRO A 19 -5.58 -14.00 -20.15
CA PRO A 19 -5.80 -14.75 -21.39
C PRO A 19 -4.98 -16.05 -21.45
N HIS A 20 -4.05 -16.26 -20.51
CA HIS A 20 -3.15 -17.41 -20.48
C HIS A 20 -3.07 -18.03 -19.08
N GLU A 21 -2.55 -19.24 -19.00
CA GLU A 21 -2.30 -19.92 -17.74
C GLU A 21 -1.18 -19.21 -16.95
N ILE A 22 -1.42 -18.91 -15.66
CA ILE A 22 -0.40 -18.36 -14.76
C ILE A 22 -0.14 -19.35 -13.62
N LYS A 23 1.11 -19.82 -13.50
CA LYS A 23 1.55 -20.68 -12.41
C LYS A 23 2.00 -19.82 -11.23
N THR A 24 1.46 -20.10 -10.05
CA THR A 24 1.79 -19.41 -8.81
C THR A 24 2.24 -20.40 -7.74
N ALA A 25 2.80 -19.89 -6.64
CA ALA A 25 3.09 -20.72 -5.46
C ALA A 25 1.85 -21.37 -4.82
N LYS A 26 0.64 -20.89 -5.14
CA LYS A 26 -0.63 -21.39 -4.58
C LYS A 26 -1.45 -22.22 -5.57
N GLY A 27 -0.90 -22.50 -6.76
CA GLY A 27 -1.58 -23.25 -7.80
C GLY A 27 -1.64 -22.49 -9.13
N VAL A 28 -2.52 -22.95 -10.01
CA VAL A 28 -2.63 -22.47 -11.38
C VAL A 28 -3.86 -21.60 -11.56
N ILE A 29 -3.69 -20.42 -12.14
CA ILE A 29 -4.79 -19.57 -12.61
C ILE A 29 -5.00 -19.86 -14.09
N ALA A 30 -6.10 -20.51 -14.42
CA ALA A 30 -6.46 -20.81 -15.81
C ALA A 30 -6.87 -19.54 -16.59
N PRO A 31 -6.75 -19.54 -17.94
CA PRO A 31 -7.31 -18.49 -18.79
C PRO A 31 -8.79 -18.21 -18.48
N GLY A 32 -9.18 -16.94 -18.54
CA GLY A 32 -10.54 -16.48 -18.23
C GLY A 32 -10.80 -16.23 -16.74
N ASN A 33 -9.87 -16.58 -15.85
CA ASN A 33 -9.97 -16.29 -14.43
C ASN A 33 -9.28 -14.98 -14.05
N VAL A 34 -9.71 -14.40 -12.93
CA VAL A 34 -9.18 -13.14 -12.41
C VAL A 34 -7.73 -13.32 -11.97
N ALA A 35 -6.84 -12.47 -12.50
CA ALA A 35 -5.42 -12.45 -12.15
C ALA A 35 -4.93 -11.05 -11.71
N ALA A 36 -5.76 -10.02 -11.81
CA ALA A 36 -5.52 -8.75 -11.15
C ALA A 36 -6.83 -8.09 -10.70
N VAL A 37 -6.74 -7.29 -9.64
CA VAL A 37 -7.83 -6.46 -9.13
C VAL A 37 -7.31 -5.05 -8.90
N ARG A 38 -8.06 -4.06 -9.39
CA ARG A 38 -7.85 -2.65 -9.11
C ARG A 38 -9.03 -2.15 -8.30
N PHE A 39 -8.80 -1.40 -7.25
CA PHE A 39 -9.88 -0.73 -6.53
C PHE A 39 -9.43 0.59 -5.97
N THR A 40 -10.38 1.52 -5.82
CA THR A 40 -10.16 2.79 -5.16
C THR A 40 -11.12 2.96 -3.99
N ILE A 41 -10.66 3.62 -2.94
CA ILE A 41 -11.48 4.13 -1.84
C ILE A 41 -11.36 5.64 -1.89
N ASN A 42 -12.49 6.34 -2.03
CA ASN A 42 -12.53 7.76 -2.32
C ASN A 42 -13.24 8.50 -1.19
N GLY A 43 -12.51 9.35 -0.47
CA GLY A 43 -13.06 10.31 0.47
C GLY A 43 -13.55 11.56 -0.28
N ILE A 44 -14.84 11.84 -0.18
CA ILE A 44 -15.51 12.97 -0.82
C ILE A 44 -15.57 14.14 0.16
N PHE A 45 -15.25 15.35 -0.31
CA PHE A 45 -15.41 16.60 0.42
C PHE A 45 -15.88 17.70 -0.52
N ASN A 46 -17.00 18.35 -0.18
CA ASN A 46 -17.73 19.31 -1.01
C ASN A 46 -18.04 18.78 -2.42
N GLY A 47 -18.44 17.51 -2.52
CA GLY A 47 -18.81 16.86 -3.78
C GLY A 47 -17.64 16.44 -4.68
N GLU A 48 -16.39 16.60 -4.24
CA GLU A 48 -15.19 16.22 -4.99
C GLU A 48 -14.40 15.13 -4.27
N ILE A 49 -13.73 14.24 -5.02
CA ILE A 49 -12.76 13.30 -4.45
C ILE A 49 -11.57 14.09 -3.94
N ARG A 50 -11.38 14.14 -2.62
CA ARG A 50 -10.28 14.89 -1.98
C ARG A 50 -9.14 14.00 -1.50
N ILE A 51 -9.45 12.76 -1.12
CA ILE A 51 -8.46 11.77 -0.70
C ILE A 51 -8.82 10.47 -1.41
N GLN A 52 -7.89 9.90 -2.18
CA GLN A 52 -8.08 8.62 -2.83
C GLN A 52 -6.98 7.65 -2.41
N LEU A 53 -7.38 6.44 -2.03
CA LEU A 53 -6.49 5.30 -1.90
C LEU A 53 -6.73 4.37 -3.08
N GLU A 54 -5.70 4.04 -3.83
CA GLU A 54 -5.75 3.08 -4.93
C GLU A 54 -4.91 1.85 -4.60
N HIS A 55 -5.43 0.67 -4.93
CA HIS A 55 -4.66 -0.57 -4.92
C HIS A 55 -4.79 -1.27 -6.25
N VAL A 56 -3.64 -1.66 -6.80
CA VAL A 56 -3.55 -2.47 -8.02
C VAL A 56 -2.78 -3.75 -7.72
N ASN A 57 -3.52 -4.82 -7.44
CA ASN A 57 -2.94 -6.12 -7.10
C ASN A 57 -2.87 -6.98 -8.34
N ARG A 58 -1.69 -7.50 -8.66
CA ARG A 58 -1.42 -8.30 -9.86
C ARG A 58 -0.80 -9.64 -9.47
N ILE A 59 -1.15 -10.67 -10.24
CA ILE A 59 -0.41 -11.94 -10.23
C ILE A 59 0.44 -12.01 -11.49
N GLY A 60 1.75 -11.87 -11.34
CA GLY A 60 2.71 -11.82 -12.46
C GLY A 60 2.80 -10.44 -13.11
N GLU A 61 3.99 -10.12 -13.62
CA GLU A 61 4.33 -8.78 -14.16
C GLU A 61 3.50 -8.38 -15.39
N GLY A 62 3.05 -9.36 -16.18
CA GLY A 62 2.25 -9.12 -17.39
C GLY A 62 0.75 -8.92 -17.17
N SER A 63 0.27 -8.99 -15.92
CA SER A 63 -1.17 -8.88 -15.62
C SER A 63 -1.62 -7.43 -15.58
N ALA A 64 -2.71 -7.11 -16.28
CA ALA A 64 -3.27 -5.76 -16.39
C ALA A 64 -2.20 -4.68 -16.72
N PRO A 65 -1.52 -4.79 -17.88
CA PRO A 65 -0.43 -3.90 -18.27
C PRO A 65 -0.89 -2.46 -18.58
N ASP A 66 -2.18 -2.29 -18.84
CA ASP A 66 -2.85 -1.02 -19.12
C ASP A 66 -3.29 -0.27 -17.86
N TRP A 67 -3.27 -0.93 -16.69
CA TRP A 67 -3.56 -0.29 -15.41
C TRP A 67 -2.35 0.49 -14.88
N PRO A 68 -2.56 1.49 -14.00
CA PRO A 68 -1.46 2.25 -13.40
C PRO A 68 -0.39 1.37 -12.74
N SER A 69 0.87 1.76 -12.91
CA SER A 69 2.05 1.20 -12.25
C SER A 69 2.97 2.33 -11.79
N GLY A 70 3.94 2.01 -10.94
CA GLY A 70 5.01 2.94 -10.60
C GLY A 70 6.25 2.75 -11.48
N ASN A 71 7.36 3.41 -11.13
CA ASN A 71 8.62 3.28 -11.88
C ASN A 71 9.29 1.90 -11.71
N ASP A 72 8.93 1.16 -10.66
CA ASP A 72 9.39 -0.19 -10.37
C ASP A 72 8.20 -1.06 -9.88
N ASN A 73 8.41 -2.37 -9.69
CA ASN A 73 7.41 -3.26 -9.11
C ASN A 73 7.22 -3.03 -7.59
N ASP A 74 6.07 -3.45 -7.04
CA ASP A 74 5.84 -3.44 -5.58
C ASP A 74 6.21 -2.11 -4.88
N VAL A 75 5.74 -1.00 -5.45
CA VAL A 75 5.98 0.36 -4.93
C VAL A 75 4.71 0.97 -4.35
N TYR A 76 4.91 1.89 -3.40
CA TYR A 76 3.87 2.73 -2.80
C TYR A 76 4.04 4.16 -3.30
N ARG A 77 2.99 4.70 -3.94
CA ARG A 77 2.98 6.07 -4.44
C ARG A 77 2.13 6.97 -3.57
N VAL A 78 2.61 8.19 -3.34
CA VAL A 78 1.88 9.25 -2.66
C VAL A 78 1.98 10.51 -3.52
N ASP A 79 0.81 10.95 -3.99
CA ASP A 79 0.65 12.15 -4.78
C ASP A 79 -0.19 13.15 -3.98
N ILE A 80 0.35 14.33 -3.73
CA ILE A 80 -0.33 15.45 -3.06
C ILE A 80 -0.32 16.62 -4.02
N GLU A 81 -1.48 16.95 -4.56
CA GLU A 81 -1.68 18.14 -5.39
C GLU A 81 -1.85 19.37 -4.50
N GLY A 82 -1.01 20.39 -4.71
CA GLY A 82 -1.03 21.58 -3.86
C GLY A 82 -0.02 22.64 -4.27
N THR A 83 0.43 23.44 -3.32
CA THR A 83 1.48 24.45 -3.53
C THR A 83 2.43 24.44 -2.34
N PRO A 84 3.56 23.70 -2.41
CA PRO A 84 4.00 22.87 -3.54
C PRO A 84 3.22 21.55 -3.65
N SER A 85 3.20 20.97 -4.86
CA SER A 85 2.80 19.57 -5.05
C SER A 85 3.93 18.63 -4.64
N ILE A 86 3.58 17.45 -4.13
CA ILE A 86 4.51 16.40 -3.73
C ILE A 86 4.20 15.14 -4.53
N PHE A 87 5.22 14.55 -5.13
CA PHE A 87 5.17 13.23 -5.78
C PHE A 87 6.26 12.37 -5.14
N GLN A 88 5.88 11.19 -4.64
CA GLN A 88 6.82 10.28 -4.01
C GLN A 88 6.47 8.83 -4.36
N GLU A 89 7.49 8.04 -4.69
CA GLU A 89 7.41 6.58 -4.76
C GLU A 89 8.39 5.95 -3.76
N THR A 90 7.92 4.94 -3.03
CA THR A 90 8.69 4.21 -2.03
C THR A 90 8.70 2.73 -2.39
N ALA A 91 9.90 2.18 -2.49
CA ALA A 91 10.16 0.78 -2.79
C ALA A 91 10.90 0.12 -1.62
N PHE A 92 10.39 -0.98 -1.09
CA PHE A 92 11.11 -1.78 -0.09
C PHE A 92 11.93 -2.85 -0.80
N ARG A 93 13.24 -2.88 -0.54
CA ARG A 93 14.20 -3.79 -1.16
C ARG A 93 15.21 -4.30 -0.13
N PHE A 94 15.65 -5.54 -0.30
CA PHE A 94 16.82 -6.06 0.41
C PHE A 94 18.08 -5.77 -0.39
N THR A 95 19.09 -5.22 0.28
CA THR A 95 20.43 -4.93 -0.31
C THR A 95 21.53 -5.79 0.33
N ASP A 96 21.16 -6.75 1.15
CA ASP A 96 22.04 -7.65 1.92
C ASP A 96 22.53 -8.87 1.12
N GLY A 97 22.24 -8.93 -0.18
CA GLY A 97 22.59 -10.06 -1.06
C GLY A 97 21.75 -11.32 -0.84
N SER A 98 20.72 -11.28 0.02
CA SER A 98 19.87 -12.45 0.31
C SER A 98 18.98 -12.91 -0.84
N GLY A 99 18.78 -12.07 -1.85
CA GLY A 99 17.91 -12.36 -3.00
C GLY A 99 16.42 -12.42 -2.67
N ARG A 100 16.01 -12.00 -1.45
CA ARG A 100 14.60 -11.95 -1.06
C ARG A 100 13.84 -10.87 -1.84
N ASP A 101 12.58 -11.14 -2.15
CA ASP A 101 11.74 -10.27 -2.98
C ASP A 101 11.20 -9.03 -2.23
N ALA A 102 10.60 -8.12 -3.01
CA ALA A 102 10.01 -6.89 -2.52
C ALA A 102 8.82 -7.14 -1.57
N ALA A 103 8.05 -8.20 -1.80
CA ALA A 103 6.94 -8.59 -0.94
C ALA A 103 7.43 -8.95 0.47
N ALA A 104 8.50 -9.74 0.58
CA ALA A 104 9.14 -10.05 1.86
C ALA A 104 9.68 -8.79 2.55
N ALA A 105 10.19 -7.82 1.80
CA ALA A 105 10.67 -6.54 2.35
C ALA A 105 9.52 -5.70 2.91
N GLY A 106 8.39 -5.61 2.19
CA GLY A 106 7.17 -4.95 2.66
C GLY A 106 6.56 -5.61 3.89
N CYS A 107 6.52 -6.95 3.94
CA CYS A 107 6.10 -7.72 5.11
C CYS A 107 6.98 -7.43 6.33
N LEU A 108 8.31 -7.39 6.15
CA LEU A 108 9.24 -7.03 7.21
C LEU A 108 8.98 -5.61 7.72
N ALA A 109 8.82 -4.63 6.82
CA ALA A 109 8.52 -3.24 7.18
C ALA A 109 7.21 -3.13 7.99
N THR A 110 6.18 -3.87 7.59
CA THR A 110 4.89 -3.96 8.31
C THR A 110 5.08 -4.48 9.74
N GLY A 111 5.78 -5.61 9.88
CA GLY A 111 6.05 -6.21 11.19
C GLY A 111 6.91 -5.33 12.09
N LEU A 112 7.97 -4.71 11.55
CA LEU A 112 8.84 -3.82 12.29
C LEU A 112 8.12 -2.54 12.73
N ARG A 113 7.20 -2.00 11.93
CA ARG A 113 6.36 -0.87 12.36
C ARG A 113 5.54 -1.22 13.60
N ALA A 114 4.91 -2.40 13.62
CA ALA A 114 4.14 -2.85 14.77
C ALA A 114 5.02 -3.08 16.00
N LEU A 115 6.16 -3.76 15.83
CA LEU A 115 7.10 -4.03 16.93
C LEU A 115 7.67 -2.74 17.54
N ASN A 116 8.10 -1.81 16.69
CA ASN A 116 8.67 -0.53 17.14
C ASN A 116 7.62 0.40 17.78
N ALA A 117 6.32 0.14 17.56
CA ALA A 117 5.24 0.91 18.18
C ALA A 117 4.94 0.47 19.63
N VAL A 118 5.38 -0.73 20.05
CA VAL A 118 5.04 -1.30 21.36
C VAL A 118 5.35 -0.36 22.54
N PRO A 119 6.54 0.28 22.63
CA PRO A 119 6.81 1.21 23.73
C PRO A 119 5.83 2.39 23.76
N ALA A 120 5.57 3.02 22.60
CA ALA A 120 4.67 4.16 22.50
C ALA A 120 3.22 3.80 22.84
N VAL A 121 2.77 2.60 22.49
CA VAL A 121 1.43 2.11 22.84
C VAL A 121 1.32 1.86 24.36
N ASN A 122 2.34 1.28 24.99
CA ASN A 122 2.33 0.99 26.42
C ASN A 122 2.31 2.25 27.30
N ASP A 123 2.81 3.37 26.79
CA ASP A 123 2.82 4.65 27.49
C ASP A 123 1.45 5.37 27.46
N LEU A 124 0.48 4.86 26.70
CA LEU A 124 -0.87 5.43 26.60
C LEU A 124 -1.84 4.81 27.62
N PRO A 125 -2.87 5.55 28.07
CA PRO A 125 -3.95 4.99 28.87
C PRO A 125 -4.70 3.87 28.14
N PRO A 126 -5.35 2.94 28.86
CA PRO A 126 -6.19 1.92 28.24
C PRO A 126 -7.28 2.52 27.34
N GLY A 127 -7.43 1.99 26.14
CA GLY A 127 -8.44 2.46 25.19
C GLY A 127 -8.10 2.10 23.74
N TRP A 128 -8.92 2.59 22.82
CA TRP A 128 -8.62 2.52 21.39
C TRP A 128 -7.52 3.51 21.04
N VAL A 129 -6.46 3.01 20.41
CA VAL A 129 -5.34 3.81 19.92
C VAL A 129 -5.27 3.63 18.41
N THR A 130 -5.12 4.73 17.69
CA THR A 130 -4.94 4.75 16.25
C THR A 130 -3.49 5.14 15.89
N PRO A 131 -3.04 4.89 14.65
CA PRO A 131 -1.74 5.39 14.21
C PRO A 131 -1.57 6.91 14.28
N LEU A 132 -2.65 7.69 14.40
CA LEU A 132 -2.59 9.15 14.54
C LEU A 132 -2.33 9.59 15.99
N ASP A 133 -2.54 8.72 16.96
CA ASP A 133 -2.29 8.97 18.38
C ASP A 133 -0.84 8.63 18.78
N LEU A 134 -0.10 7.99 17.87
CA LEU A 134 1.28 7.56 18.07
C LEU A 134 2.27 8.57 17.50
N PRO A 135 3.49 8.68 18.08
CA PRO A 135 4.56 9.42 17.45
C PRO A 135 4.99 8.75 16.13
N LEU A 136 5.85 9.43 15.37
CA LEU A 136 6.50 8.80 14.22
C LEU A 136 7.31 7.58 14.69
N ILE A 137 6.86 6.38 14.30
CA ILE A 137 7.51 5.13 14.66
C ILE A 137 8.71 4.90 13.73
N ALA A 138 9.90 5.18 14.24
CA ALA A 138 11.18 4.99 13.57
C ALA A 138 11.93 3.75 14.09
N GLY A 139 12.88 3.22 13.30
CA GLY A 139 13.82 2.20 13.75
C GLY A 139 14.88 2.80 14.66
N ALA A 140 14.62 2.87 15.96
CA ALA A 140 15.60 3.34 16.94
C ALA A 140 16.69 2.29 17.18
N GLY A 141 17.97 2.71 17.21
CA GLY A 141 19.11 1.82 17.49
C GLY A 141 19.47 0.84 16.36
N THR A 142 19.00 1.07 15.14
CA THR A 142 19.24 0.15 14.00
C THR A 142 20.43 0.54 13.11
N ILE A 143 21.05 1.70 13.33
CA ILE A 143 22.28 2.12 12.62
C ILE A 143 23.45 1.32 13.20
N ARG A 144 24.24 0.70 12.33
CA ARG A 144 25.40 -0.14 12.65
C ARG A 144 26.62 0.36 11.88
#